data_AF-A0A7S0S056-F1
#
_entry.id   AF-A0A7S0S056-F1
#
_cell.length_a   1.000
_cell.length_b   1.000
_cell.length_c   1.000
_cell.angle_alpha   90.00
_cell.angle_beta   90.00
_cell.angle_gamma   90.00
#
_symmetry.space_group_name_H-M   'P 1'
#
loop_
_entity.id
_entity.type
_entity.pdbx_description
1 polymer ?
#
loop_
_entity_poly.entity_id
_entity_poly.type
_entity_poly.pdbx_seq_one_letter_code
_entity_poly.pdbx_strand_id
1 'polypeptide(L)'
;GSSGSDDCQQPPFSLQQLGAEIAPLLADGLTDSWSQVRYTASVATRTFMQCLGTHAARAPFYAHLLPPMCLNRYYVAEGVRGYSQETWQQVMGDQGRPALAAHIDQVASYYIAQSKAVNHSVREAACACMAELAEKVSREAVEPHMAAMLRALLMCFKDMAWPVRDAACVACGRCVLAYPEACRPQLGELLDLWVAHLWDNVQSVRENSARALADALRAYPD
;
A
#
# COMPACT_ATOMS: atom_id res chain seq x y z
N GLY A 1 14.16 49.66 33.01
CA GLY A 1 14.18 48.20 32.81
C GLY A 1 12.78 47.78 32.50
N SER A 2 12.46 47.57 31.22
CA SER A 2 11.12 47.20 30.78
C SER A 2 11.14 45.71 30.47
N SER A 3 10.59 44.93 31.41
CA SER A 3 10.33 43.51 31.24
C SER A 3 9.13 43.34 30.29
N GLY A 4 9.41 43.25 28.99
CA GLY A 4 8.45 42.74 28.02
C GLY A 4 8.35 41.24 28.20
N SER A 5 7.32 40.80 28.92
CA SER A 5 6.86 39.42 28.88
C SER A 5 6.34 39.15 27.48
N ASP A 6 7.11 38.38 26.71
CA ASP A 6 6.75 37.87 25.40
C ASP A 6 5.64 36.82 25.62
N ASP A 7 4.40 37.32 25.75
CA ASP A 7 3.17 36.51 25.81
C ASP A 7 2.95 35.90 24.43
N CYS A 8 3.71 34.84 24.14
CA CYS A 8 3.47 33.99 23.00
C CYS A 8 2.16 33.22 23.29
N GLN A 9 1.04 33.83 22.92
CA GLN A 9 -0.28 33.21 22.98
C GLN A 9 -0.19 31.84 22.30
N GLN A 10 -0.34 30.79 23.10
CA GLN A 10 -0.46 29.43 22.60
C GLN A 10 -1.57 29.44 21.53
N PRO A 11 -1.34 28.81 20.35
CA PRO A 11 -2.34 28.81 19.29
C PRO A 11 -3.68 28.30 19.84
N PRO A 12 -4.82 28.83 19.38
CA PRO A 12 -6.14 28.56 19.98
C PRO A 12 -6.62 27.11 19.82
N PHE A 13 -5.84 26.26 19.15
CA PHE A 13 -6.09 24.84 18.94
C PHE A 13 -4.79 24.05 19.01
N SER A 14 -4.87 22.83 19.52
CA SER A 14 -3.80 21.84 19.40
C SER A 14 -3.88 21.13 18.05
N LEU A 15 -2.73 20.73 17.51
CA LEU A 15 -2.67 19.95 16.27
C LEU A 15 -3.45 18.63 16.39
N GLN A 16 -3.54 18.05 17.59
CA GLN A 16 -4.36 16.88 17.86
C GLN A 16 -5.86 17.13 17.64
N GLN A 17 -6.39 18.30 18.05
CA GLN A 17 -7.81 18.63 17.88
C GLN A 17 -8.15 18.83 16.41
N LEU A 18 -7.32 19.59 15.69
CA LEU A 18 -7.54 19.87 14.27
C LEU A 18 -7.20 18.66 13.38
N GLY A 19 -6.35 17.76 13.87
CA GLY A 19 -5.88 16.59 13.14
C GLY A 19 -7.02 15.64 12.71
N ALA A 20 -8.11 15.57 13.48
CA ALA A 20 -9.26 14.74 13.13
C ALA A 20 -9.98 15.24 11.86
N GLU A 21 -9.98 16.55 11.63
CA GLU A 21 -10.56 17.17 10.43
C GLU A 21 -9.55 17.19 9.28
N ILE A 22 -8.27 17.38 9.57
CA ILE A 22 -7.20 17.47 8.56
C ILE A 22 -6.85 16.11 7.98
N ALA A 23 -6.77 15.05 8.78
CA ALA A 23 -6.28 13.75 8.33
C ALA A 23 -7.09 13.15 7.16
N PRO A 24 -8.44 13.20 7.16
CA PRO A 24 -9.23 12.80 6.00
C PRO A 24 -8.94 13.63 4.74
N LEU A 25 -8.81 14.96 4.87
CA LEU A 25 -8.51 15.85 3.74
C LEU A 25 -7.12 15.60 3.15
N LEU A 26 -6.14 15.31 4.00
CA LEU A 26 -4.81 14.88 3.56
C LEU A 26 -4.88 13.54 2.84
N ALA A 27 -5.65 12.58 3.36
CA ALA A 27 -5.86 11.29 2.70
C ALA A 27 -6.48 11.47 1.31
N ASP A 28 -7.50 12.33 1.16
CA ASP A 28 -8.11 12.63 -0.15
C ASP A 28 -7.05 13.13 -1.14
N GLY A 29 -6.24 14.12 -0.72
CA GLY A 29 -5.14 14.63 -1.55
C GLY A 29 -4.09 13.56 -1.90
N LEU A 30 -3.78 12.65 -0.98
CA LEU A 30 -2.88 11.52 -1.25
C LEU A 30 -3.44 10.52 -2.26
N THR A 31 -4.77 10.53 -2.48
CA THR A 31 -5.45 9.68 -3.47
C THR A 31 -5.76 10.37 -4.79
N ASP A 32 -5.37 11.64 -4.93
CA ASP A 32 -5.68 12.43 -6.12
C ASP A 32 -5.11 11.82 -7.41
N SER A 33 -5.83 12.00 -8.51
CA SER A 33 -5.43 11.48 -9.83
C SER A 33 -4.25 12.25 -10.45
N TRP A 34 -4.05 13.50 -10.04
CA TRP A 34 -2.98 14.38 -10.52
C TRP A 34 -1.76 14.21 -9.64
N SER A 35 -0.66 13.75 -10.23
CA SER A 35 0.59 13.47 -9.51
C SER A 35 1.12 14.70 -8.74
N GLN A 36 0.88 15.91 -9.23
CA GLN A 36 1.26 17.16 -8.57
C GLN A 36 0.48 17.38 -7.27
N VAL A 37 -0.83 17.16 -7.30
CA VAL A 37 -1.69 17.28 -6.10
C VAL A 37 -1.31 16.19 -5.10
N ARG A 38 -1.13 14.95 -5.56
CA ARG A 38 -0.65 13.83 -4.74
C ARG A 38 0.70 14.11 -4.10
N TYR A 39 1.63 14.72 -4.83
CA TYR A 39 2.93 15.12 -4.31
C TYR A 39 2.81 16.20 -3.24
N THR A 40 2.05 17.27 -3.49
CA THR A 40 1.82 18.33 -2.51
C THR A 40 1.12 17.80 -1.25
N ALA A 41 0.15 16.88 -1.40
CA ALA A 41 -0.48 16.20 -0.27
C ALA A 41 0.50 15.30 0.49
N SER A 42 1.45 14.66 -0.20
CA SER A 42 2.52 13.88 0.43
C SER A 42 3.44 14.77 1.27
N VAL A 43 3.78 15.96 0.77
CA VAL A 43 4.55 16.97 1.52
C VAL A 43 3.77 17.43 2.76
N ALA A 44 2.51 17.81 2.59
CA ALA A 44 1.66 18.24 3.70
C ALA A 44 1.49 17.14 4.77
N THR A 45 1.32 15.89 4.34
CA THR A 45 1.18 14.74 5.24
C THR A 45 2.47 14.47 6.01
N ARG A 46 3.65 14.55 5.36
CA ARG A 46 4.94 14.41 6.06
C ARG A 46 5.06 15.48 7.14
N THR A 47 4.82 16.75 6.78
CA THR A 47 4.89 17.87 7.73
C THR A 47 3.93 17.66 8.90
N PHE A 48 2.69 17.31 8.63
CA PHE A 48 1.69 17.01 9.67
C PHE A 48 2.18 15.92 10.63
N MET A 49 2.66 14.79 10.11
CA MET A 49 3.17 13.69 10.92
C MET A 49 4.44 14.07 11.71
N GLN A 50 5.33 14.87 11.14
CA GLN A 50 6.53 15.36 11.82
C GLN A 50 6.16 16.31 12.97
N CYS A 51 5.21 17.23 12.76
CA CYS A 51 4.73 18.16 13.79
C CYS A 51 4.07 17.43 14.99
N LEU A 52 3.43 16.28 14.77
CA LEU A 52 2.92 15.44 15.86
C LEU A 52 4.02 14.79 16.71
N GLY A 53 5.24 14.68 16.18
CA GLY A 53 6.42 14.20 16.90
C GLY A 53 6.45 12.69 17.14
N THR A 54 5.67 12.18 18.09
CA THR A 54 5.77 10.77 18.53
C THR A 54 4.79 9.85 17.81
N HIS A 55 5.08 8.54 17.78
CA HIS A 55 4.15 7.54 17.25
C HIS A 55 2.81 7.52 18.00
N ALA A 56 2.83 7.71 19.33
CA ALA A 56 1.62 7.79 20.14
C ALA A 56 0.72 8.97 19.71
N ALA A 57 1.31 10.13 19.37
CA ALA A 57 0.58 11.28 18.88
C ALA A 57 0.06 11.12 17.44
N ARG A 58 0.70 10.28 16.62
CA ARG A 58 0.30 9.98 15.23
C ARG A 58 -0.77 8.89 15.13
N ALA A 59 -0.79 7.97 16.09
CA ALA A 59 -1.66 6.80 16.10
C ALA A 59 -3.15 7.08 15.82
N PRO A 60 -3.77 8.15 16.36
CA PRO A 60 -5.17 8.47 16.07
C PRO A 60 -5.47 8.70 14.58
N PHE A 61 -4.48 9.07 13.77
CA PHE A 61 -4.66 9.43 12.36
C PHE A 61 -4.23 8.32 11.40
N TYR A 62 -3.67 7.23 11.91
CA TYR A 62 -3.13 6.13 11.10
C TYR A 62 -4.19 5.42 10.26
N ALA A 63 -5.41 5.28 10.78
CA ALA A 63 -6.54 4.72 10.05
C ALA A 63 -6.74 5.41 8.68
N HIS A 64 -6.64 6.74 8.63
CA HIS A 64 -6.81 7.52 7.40
C HIS A 64 -5.54 7.60 6.56
N LEU A 65 -4.38 7.77 7.21
CA LEU A 65 -3.16 8.16 6.51
C LEU A 65 -2.26 6.98 6.12
N LEU A 66 -2.20 5.90 6.91
CA LEU A 66 -1.28 4.78 6.61
C LEU A 66 -1.55 4.12 5.26
N PRO A 67 -2.80 3.77 4.90
CA PRO A 67 -3.05 3.10 3.62
C PRO A 67 -2.56 3.93 2.40
N PRO A 68 -2.96 5.21 2.22
CA PRO A 68 -2.51 6.01 1.08
C PRO A 68 -1.02 6.38 1.15
N MET A 69 -0.45 6.61 2.34
CA MET A 69 1.01 6.84 2.48
C MET A 69 1.81 5.63 1.96
N CYS A 70 1.36 4.42 2.27
CA CYS A 70 2.00 3.20 1.81
C CYS A 70 1.85 3.00 0.31
N LEU A 71 0.65 3.21 -0.23
CA LEU A 71 0.39 3.08 -1.66
C LEU A 71 1.30 3.98 -2.49
N ASN A 72 1.50 5.21 -2.04
CA ASN A 72 2.33 6.18 -2.75
C ASN A 72 3.80 5.77 -2.84
N ARG A 73 4.29 4.83 -2.02
CA ARG A 73 5.64 4.24 -2.15
C ARG A 73 5.81 3.35 -3.39
N TYR A 74 4.71 3.02 -4.07
CA TYR A 74 4.69 2.22 -5.29
C TYR A 74 4.07 2.95 -6.48
N TYR A 75 3.67 4.21 -6.30
CA TYR A 75 3.06 4.97 -7.38
C TYR A 75 4.04 5.20 -8.54
N VAL A 76 3.52 5.27 -9.77
CA VAL A 76 4.38 5.30 -10.98
C VAL A 76 5.24 6.57 -11.05
N ALA A 77 4.70 7.70 -10.59
CA ALA A 77 5.39 8.98 -10.64
C ALA A 77 6.57 9.01 -9.68
N GLU A 78 7.79 9.11 -10.21
CA GLU A 78 9.04 8.98 -9.46
C GLU A 78 9.14 9.97 -8.29
N GLY A 79 8.74 11.24 -8.50
CA GLY A 79 8.73 12.24 -7.43
C GLY A 79 7.83 11.87 -6.26
N VAL A 80 6.62 11.37 -6.52
CA VAL A 80 5.69 10.89 -5.48
C VAL A 80 6.27 9.67 -4.77
N ARG A 81 6.80 8.72 -5.56
CA ARG A 81 7.34 7.46 -5.07
C ARG A 81 8.54 7.67 -4.14
N GLY A 82 9.55 8.37 -4.63
CA GLY A 82 10.78 8.64 -3.88
C GLY A 82 10.48 9.42 -2.60
N TYR A 83 9.66 10.47 -2.69
CA TYR A 83 9.25 11.24 -1.52
C TYR A 83 8.48 10.39 -0.51
N SER A 84 7.58 9.51 -0.95
CA SER A 84 6.81 8.66 -0.03
C SER A 84 7.67 7.58 0.64
N GLN A 85 8.65 7.03 -0.06
CA GLN A 85 9.61 6.08 0.51
C GLN A 85 10.50 6.73 1.57
N GLU A 86 11.00 7.93 1.30
CA GLU A 86 11.75 8.72 2.27
C GLU A 86 10.88 9.13 3.48
N THR A 87 9.64 9.55 3.24
CA THR A 87 8.66 9.87 4.32
C THR A 87 8.48 8.66 5.23
N TRP A 88 8.33 7.46 4.66
CA TRP A 88 8.15 6.24 5.44
C TRP A 88 9.34 5.98 6.36
N GLN A 89 10.56 6.15 5.86
CA GLN A 89 11.77 5.99 6.70
C GLN A 89 11.82 7.02 7.82
N GLN A 90 11.50 8.29 7.54
CA GLN A 90 11.58 9.38 8.53
C GLN A 90 10.47 9.34 9.59
N VAL A 91 9.24 9.00 9.18
CA VAL A 91 8.04 9.10 10.03
C VAL A 91 7.68 7.77 10.66
N MET A 92 7.87 6.66 9.96
CA MET A 92 7.43 5.34 10.41
C MET A 92 8.60 4.49 10.93
N GLY A 93 9.73 4.47 10.21
CA GLY A 93 10.88 3.65 10.56
C GLY A 93 10.48 2.21 10.87
N ASP A 94 11.00 1.67 11.98
CA ASP A 94 10.72 0.30 12.43
C ASP A 94 9.30 0.10 12.96
N GLN A 95 8.57 1.18 13.27
CA GLN A 95 7.19 1.12 13.75
C GLN A 95 6.17 0.98 12.61
N GLY A 96 6.60 1.05 11.35
CA GLY A 96 5.72 0.97 10.19
C GLY A 96 4.97 -0.36 10.07
N ARG A 97 5.67 -1.49 10.23
CA ARG A 97 5.04 -2.83 10.10
C ARG A 97 4.07 -3.13 11.25
N PRO A 98 4.43 -2.88 12.53
CA PRO A 98 3.47 -3.03 13.63
C PRO A 98 2.24 -2.13 13.47
N ALA A 99 2.41 -0.88 13.00
CA ALA A 99 1.29 0.01 12.76
C ALA A 99 0.37 -0.51 11.65
N LEU A 100 0.91 -1.06 10.55
CA LEU A 100 0.10 -1.69 9.51
C LEU A 100 -0.67 -2.91 10.03
N ALA A 101 -0.02 -3.75 10.85
CA ALA A 101 -0.69 -4.91 11.46
C ALA A 101 -1.86 -4.49 12.36
N ALA A 102 -1.69 -3.43 13.16
CA ALA A 102 -2.72 -2.89 14.03
C ALA A 102 -3.92 -2.27 13.28
N HIS A 103 -3.74 -1.91 12.01
CA HIS A 103 -4.78 -1.31 11.17
C HIS A 103 -5.13 -2.18 9.94
N ILE A 104 -4.87 -3.48 10.02
CA ILE A 104 -4.86 -4.35 8.84
C ILE A 104 -6.20 -4.43 8.11
N ASP A 105 -7.32 -4.41 8.84
CA ASP A 105 -8.67 -4.44 8.25
C ASP A 105 -8.88 -3.28 7.27
N GLN A 106 -8.50 -2.07 7.69
CA GLN A 106 -8.66 -0.86 6.91
C GLN A 106 -7.64 -0.77 5.78
N VAL A 107 -6.40 -1.19 6.03
CA VAL A 107 -5.33 -1.21 5.04
C VAL A 107 -5.64 -2.19 3.90
N ALA A 108 -6.01 -3.43 4.22
CA ALA A 108 -6.36 -4.44 3.23
C ALA A 108 -7.61 -4.03 2.44
N SER A 109 -8.66 -3.55 3.12
CA SER A 109 -9.87 -3.06 2.47
C SER A 109 -9.57 -1.90 1.51
N TYR A 110 -8.69 -0.98 1.92
CA TYR A 110 -8.26 0.13 1.07
C TYR A 110 -7.51 -0.37 -0.17
N TYR A 111 -6.53 -1.27 -0.05
CA TYR A 111 -5.81 -1.78 -1.23
C TYR A 111 -6.70 -2.55 -2.20
N ILE A 112 -7.65 -3.35 -1.69
CA ILE A 112 -8.65 -4.03 -2.53
C ILE A 112 -9.55 -3.01 -3.25
N ALA A 113 -9.89 -1.89 -2.62
CA ALA A 113 -10.64 -0.82 -3.29
C ALA A 113 -9.79 -0.13 -4.37
N GLN A 114 -8.52 0.18 -4.06
CA GLN A 114 -7.61 0.84 -5.00
C GLN A 114 -7.22 -0.05 -6.19
N SER A 115 -7.27 -1.38 -6.04
CA SER A 115 -7.11 -2.33 -7.15
C SER A 115 -8.22 -2.22 -8.21
N LYS A 116 -9.29 -1.46 -7.94
CA LYS A 116 -10.41 -1.19 -8.84
C LYS A 116 -10.42 0.25 -9.36
N ALA A 117 -9.39 1.04 -9.07
CA ALA A 117 -9.32 2.44 -9.50
C ALA A 117 -9.29 2.54 -11.04
N VAL A 118 -9.85 3.64 -11.59
CA VAL A 118 -9.82 3.91 -13.04
C VAL A 118 -8.38 4.07 -13.54
N ASN A 119 -7.53 4.72 -12.73
CA ASN A 119 -6.12 4.92 -13.04
C ASN A 119 -5.33 3.61 -12.86
N HIS A 120 -4.75 3.11 -13.94
CA HIS A 120 -3.98 1.86 -13.94
C HIS A 120 -2.75 1.93 -13.02
N SER A 121 -2.11 3.10 -12.87
CA SER A 121 -0.97 3.28 -11.98
C SER A 121 -1.35 3.11 -10.50
N VAL A 122 -2.60 3.40 -10.14
CA VAL A 122 -3.12 3.16 -8.79
C VAL A 122 -3.37 1.67 -8.58
N ARG A 123 -3.93 0.97 -9.57
CA ARG A 123 -4.14 -0.48 -9.51
C ARG A 123 -2.83 -1.26 -9.41
N GLU A 124 -1.83 -0.85 -10.19
CA GLU A 124 -0.47 -1.39 -10.15
C GLU A 124 0.14 -1.24 -8.75
N ALA A 125 0.11 -0.02 -8.19
CA ALA A 125 0.61 0.24 -6.85
C ALA A 125 -0.13 -0.57 -5.77
N ALA A 126 -1.45 -0.75 -5.92
CA ALA A 126 -2.25 -1.58 -5.01
C ALA A 126 -1.82 -3.06 -5.04
N CYS A 127 -1.51 -3.61 -6.23
CA CYS A 127 -0.98 -4.97 -6.36
C CYS A 127 0.35 -5.12 -5.62
N ALA A 128 1.27 -4.18 -5.79
CA ALA A 128 2.55 -4.18 -5.09
C ALA A 128 2.39 -4.06 -3.57
N CYS A 129 1.43 -3.25 -3.10
CA CYS A 129 1.13 -3.13 -1.67
C CYS A 129 0.59 -4.43 -1.07
N MET A 130 -0.34 -5.12 -1.74
CA MET A 130 -0.87 -6.40 -1.26
C MET A 130 0.23 -7.48 -1.20
N ALA A 131 1.14 -7.48 -2.17
CA ALA A 131 2.31 -8.35 -2.14
C ALA A 131 3.22 -8.05 -0.93
N GLU A 132 3.48 -6.77 -0.65
CA GLU A 132 4.30 -6.39 0.50
C GLU A 132 3.63 -6.73 1.84
N LEU A 133 2.30 -6.57 1.95
CA LEU A 133 1.57 -7.01 3.15
C LEU A 133 1.80 -8.50 3.40
N ALA A 134 1.63 -9.32 2.36
CA ALA A 134 1.82 -10.77 2.44
C ALA A 134 3.24 -11.15 2.92
N GLU A 135 4.27 -10.46 2.42
CA GLU A 135 5.67 -10.80 2.70
C GLU A 135 6.21 -10.23 4.02
N LYS A 136 5.78 -9.03 4.43
CA LYS A 136 6.50 -8.24 5.43
C LYS A 136 5.69 -7.89 6.68
N VAL A 137 4.36 -7.98 6.65
CA VAL A 137 3.51 -7.71 7.82
C VAL A 137 3.20 -9.02 8.53
N SER A 138 2.87 -8.97 9.83
CA SER A 138 2.65 -10.17 10.64
C SER A 138 1.60 -11.08 9.99
N ARG A 139 1.96 -12.36 9.83
CA ARG A 139 1.10 -13.38 9.21
C ARG A 139 -0.29 -13.42 9.84
N GLU A 140 -0.34 -13.42 11.17
CA GLU A 140 -1.58 -13.47 11.98
C GLU A 140 -2.58 -12.35 11.62
N ALA A 141 -2.08 -11.14 11.33
CA ALA A 141 -2.91 -10.02 10.94
C ALA A 141 -3.39 -10.12 9.48
N VAL A 142 -2.55 -10.63 8.58
CA VAL A 142 -2.81 -10.62 7.13
C VAL A 142 -3.65 -11.81 6.67
N GLU A 143 -3.46 -12.98 7.27
CA GLU A 143 -4.07 -14.25 6.87
C GLU A 143 -5.62 -14.18 6.70
N PRO A 144 -6.40 -13.52 7.60
CA PRO A 144 -7.84 -13.38 7.44
C PRO A 144 -8.27 -12.63 6.15
N HIS A 145 -7.41 -11.77 5.62
CA HIS A 145 -7.69 -10.96 4.43
C HIS A 145 -7.17 -11.58 3.14
N MET A 146 -6.32 -12.61 3.23
CA MET A 146 -5.59 -13.17 2.09
C MET A 146 -6.52 -13.60 0.96
N ALA A 147 -7.60 -14.33 1.28
CA ALA A 147 -8.55 -14.78 0.26
C ALA A 147 -9.21 -13.62 -0.50
N ALA A 148 -9.49 -12.50 0.17
CA ALA A 148 -10.08 -11.32 -0.46
C ALA A 148 -9.05 -10.56 -1.32
N MET A 149 -7.82 -10.41 -0.81
CA MET A 149 -6.73 -9.80 -1.56
C MET A 149 -6.38 -10.62 -2.81
N LEU A 150 -6.30 -11.94 -2.70
CA LEU A 150 -5.99 -12.81 -3.84
C LEU A 150 -7.05 -12.73 -4.94
N ARG A 151 -8.34 -12.67 -4.58
CA ARG A 151 -9.41 -12.42 -5.56
C ARG A 151 -9.25 -11.06 -6.25
N ALA A 152 -8.88 -10.03 -5.52
CA ALA A 152 -8.62 -8.70 -6.09
C ALA A 152 -7.42 -8.74 -7.05
N LEU A 153 -6.33 -9.41 -6.67
CA LEU A 153 -5.15 -9.62 -7.50
C LEU A 153 -5.46 -10.42 -8.77
N LEU A 154 -6.29 -11.46 -8.70
CA LEU A 154 -6.74 -12.22 -9.87
C LEU A 154 -7.47 -11.36 -10.90
N MET A 155 -8.30 -10.42 -10.43
CA MET A 155 -8.95 -9.45 -11.33
C MET A 155 -7.91 -8.54 -11.98
N CYS A 156 -6.93 -8.05 -11.23
CA CYS A 156 -5.82 -7.26 -11.75
C CYS A 156 -4.90 -8.06 -12.69
N PHE A 157 -4.78 -9.37 -12.49
CA PHE A 157 -3.94 -10.21 -13.35
C PHE A 157 -4.55 -10.36 -14.76
N LYS A 158 -5.86 -10.10 -14.90
CA LYS A 158 -6.59 -10.08 -16.18
C LYS A 158 -6.75 -8.66 -16.74
N ASP A 159 -6.04 -7.67 -16.19
CA ASP A 159 -6.19 -6.27 -16.59
C ASP A 159 -5.74 -6.01 -18.03
N MET A 160 -6.33 -5.03 -18.70
CA MET A 160 -5.91 -4.62 -20.04
C MET A 160 -4.53 -3.94 -20.03
N ALA A 161 -4.22 -3.21 -18.95
CA ALA A 161 -2.93 -2.56 -18.76
C ALA A 161 -1.88 -3.59 -18.33
N TRP A 162 -0.89 -3.82 -19.19
CA TRP A 162 0.18 -4.77 -18.90
C TRP A 162 0.94 -4.50 -17.58
N PRO A 163 1.17 -3.25 -17.12
CA PRO A 163 1.87 -3.03 -15.85
C PRO A 163 1.07 -3.58 -14.66
N VAL A 164 -0.27 -3.51 -14.74
CA VAL A 164 -1.16 -4.04 -13.70
C VAL A 164 -1.14 -5.56 -13.73
N ARG A 165 -1.20 -6.19 -14.91
CA ARG A 165 -1.05 -7.65 -15.03
C ARG A 165 0.28 -8.13 -14.47
N ASP A 166 1.36 -7.43 -14.80
CA ASP A 166 2.71 -7.76 -14.39
C ASP A 166 2.86 -7.69 -12.85
N ALA A 167 2.42 -6.58 -12.25
CA ALA A 167 2.43 -6.41 -10.81
C ALA A 167 1.54 -7.43 -10.09
N ALA A 168 0.35 -7.72 -10.63
CA ALA A 168 -0.56 -8.73 -10.08
C ALA A 168 0.02 -10.15 -10.19
N CYS A 169 0.70 -10.48 -11.28
CA CYS A 169 1.37 -11.77 -11.46
C CYS A 169 2.39 -12.02 -10.34
N VAL A 170 3.26 -11.04 -10.11
CA VAL A 170 4.26 -11.09 -9.03
C VAL A 170 3.58 -11.18 -7.67
N ALA A 171 2.55 -10.38 -7.43
CA ALA A 171 1.82 -10.38 -6.16
C ALA A 171 1.14 -11.72 -5.87
N CYS A 172 0.49 -12.33 -6.87
CA CYS A 172 -0.13 -13.65 -6.74
C CYS A 172 0.90 -14.72 -6.37
N GLY A 173 2.05 -14.77 -7.05
CA GLY A 173 3.12 -15.74 -6.74
C GLY A 173 3.62 -15.62 -5.30
N ARG A 174 3.84 -14.38 -4.84
CA ARG A 174 4.25 -14.09 -3.46
C ARG A 174 3.19 -14.47 -2.43
N CYS A 175 1.92 -14.20 -2.73
CA CYS A 175 0.80 -14.59 -1.86
C CYS A 175 0.72 -16.12 -1.74
N VAL A 176 0.84 -16.85 -2.85
CA VAL A 176 0.84 -18.31 -2.86
C VAL A 176 2.00 -18.88 -2.06
N LEU A 177 3.20 -18.34 -2.24
CA LEU A 177 4.38 -18.80 -1.50
C LEU A 177 4.26 -18.56 0.01
N ALA A 178 3.71 -17.40 0.41
CA ALA A 178 3.58 -17.05 1.81
C ALA A 178 2.36 -17.70 2.51
N TYR A 179 1.25 -17.93 1.79
CA TYR A 179 -0.03 -18.41 2.33
C TYR A 179 -0.63 -19.51 1.45
N PRO A 180 0.04 -20.68 1.29
CA PRO A 180 -0.41 -21.74 0.38
C PRO A 180 -1.84 -22.18 0.68
N GLU A 181 -2.16 -22.51 1.93
CA GLU A 181 -3.51 -23.01 2.27
C GLU A 181 -4.62 -21.98 2.05
N ALA A 182 -4.36 -20.69 2.30
CA ALA A 182 -5.34 -19.63 2.05
C ALA A 182 -5.55 -19.38 0.54
N CYS A 183 -4.52 -19.65 -0.29
CA CYS A 183 -4.57 -19.44 -1.74
C CYS A 183 -5.01 -20.69 -2.52
N ARG A 184 -4.97 -21.87 -1.90
CA ARG A 184 -5.32 -23.17 -2.50
C ARG A 184 -6.66 -23.16 -3.27
N PRO A 185 -7.74 -22.52 -2.79
CA PRO A 185 -9.02 -22.52 -3.52
C PRO A 185 -8.97 -21.84 -4.89
N GLN A 186 -8.00 -20.95 -5.14
CA GLN A 186 -7.83 -20.25 -6.40
C GLN A 186 -6.66 -20.78 -7.24
N LEU A 187 -5.96 -21.83 -6.77
CA LEU A 187 -4.74 -22.31 -7.41
C LEU A 187 -4.94 -22.74 -8.86
N GLY A 188 -6.05 -23.42 -9.19
CA GLY A 188 -6.33 -23.84 -10.56
C GLY A 188 -6.39 -22.67 -11.54
N GLU A 189 -7.12 -21.62 -11.19
CA GLU A 189 -7.23 -20.41 -12.01
C GLU A 189 -5.89 -19.66 -12.12
N LEU A 190 -5.10 -19.63 -11.05
CA LEU A 190 -3.76 -19.03 -11.06
C LEU A 190 -2.83 -19.77 -12.02
N LEU A 191 -2.82 -21.11 -11.97
CA LEU A 191 -2.02 -21.95 -12.86
C LEU A 191 -2.41 -21.72 -14.33
N ASP A 192 -3.71 -21.70 -14.64
CA ASP A 192 -4.21 -21.43 -15.99
C ASP A 192 -3.72 -20.07 -16.50
N LEU A 193 -3.83 -19.02 -15.66
CA LEU A 193 -3.38 -17.67 -16.03
C LEU A 193 -1.86 -17.57 -16.17
N TRP A 194 -1.07 -18.16 -15.27
CA TRP A 194 0.38 -18.12 -15.40
C TRP A 194 0.86 -18.87 -16.64
N VAL A 195 0.29 -20.05 -16.94
CA VAL A 195 0.62 -20.81 -18.15
C VAL A 195 0.23 -20.04 -19.41
N ALA A 196 -0.96 -19.43 -19.45
CA ALA A 196 -1.38 -18.60 -20.57
C ALA A 196 -0.44 -17.41 -20.78
N HIS A 197 -0.05 -16.73 -19.71
CA HIS A 197 0.82 -15.55 -19.75
C HIS A 197 2.30 -15.86 -20.02
N LEU A 198 2.74 -17.12 -20.06
CA LEU A 198 4.04 -17.49 -20.64
C LEU A 198 4.15 -17.10 -22.12
N TRP A 199 3.02 -16.86 -22.78
CA TRP A 199 2.92 -16.42 -24.17
C TRP A 199 2.45 -14.97 -24.32
N ASP A 200 2.42 -14.18 -23.24
CA ASP A 200 2.07 -12.75 -23.30
C ASP A 200 3.04 -11.99 -24.23
N ASN A 201 2.60 -10.90 -24.85
CA ASN A 201 3.45 -10.10 -25.74
C ASN A 201 4.51 -9.28 -24.98
N VAL A 202 4.31 -9.03 -23.69
CA VAL A 202 5.23 -8.31 -22.81
C VAL A 202 6.23 -9.26 -22.15
N GLN A 203 7.53 -8.95 -22.29
CA GLN A 203 8.60 -9.78 -21.74
C GLN A 203 8.50 -9.98 -20.23
N SER A 204 8.30 -8.90 -19.46
CA SER A 204 8.27 -8.99 -17.99
C SER A 204 7.11 -9.86 -17.50
N VAL A 205 5.95 -9.80 -18.17
CA VAL A 205 4.78 -10.64 -17.84
C VAL A 205 5.11 -12.12 -18.03
N ARG A 206 5.81 -12.48 -19.12
CA ARG A 206 6.27 -13.86 -19.35
C ARG A 206 7.24 -14.32 -18.26
N GLU A 207 8.25 -13.50 -17.95
CA GLU A 207 9.25 -13.79 -16.93
C GLU A 207 8.63 -13.96 -15.54
N ASN A 208 7.75 -13.03 -15.15
CA ASN A 208 7.08 -13.06 -13.86
C ASN A 208 6.11 -14.23 -13.74
N SER A 209 5.46 -14.64 -14.83
CA SER A 209 4.61 -15.84 -14.84
C SER A 209 5.43 -17.12 -14.67
N ALA A 210 6.59 -17.23 -15.32
CA ALA A 210 7.50 -18.34 -15.11
C ALA A 210 8.00 -18.40 -13.66
N ARG A 211 8.33 -17.26 -13.06
CA ARG A 211 8.72 -17.18 -11.64
C ARG A 211 7.57 -17.60 -10.72
N ALA A 212 6.36 -17.11 -10.96
CA ALA A 212 5.21 -17.42 -10.12
C ALA A 212 4.81 -18.91 -10.20
N LEU A 213 4.99 -19.56 -11.35
CA LEU A 213 4.89 -21.03 -11.47
C LEU A 213 5.93 -21.74 -10.59
N ALA A 214 7.18 -21.28 -10.60
CA ALA A 214 8.21 -21.84 -9.73
C ALA A 214 7.87 -21.64 -8.24
N ASP A 215 7.31 -20.49 -7.86
CA ASP A 215 6.85 -20.23 -6.50
C ASP A 215 5.68 -21.14 -6.10
N ALA A 216 4.73 -21.38 -7.02
CA ALA A 216 3.64 -22.33 -6.79
C ALA A 216 4.14 -23.77 -6.60
N LEU A 217 5.09 -24.22 -7.42
CA LEU A 217 5.72 -25.55 -7.26
C LEU A 217 6.45 -25.70 -5.93
N ARG A 218 7.06 -24.63 -5.41
CA ARG A 218 7.66 -24.65 -4.06
C ARG A 218 6.62 -24.67 -2.95
N ALA A 219 5.49 -23.99 -3.16
CA ALA A 219 4.41 -23.89 -2.19
C ALA A 219 3.58 -25.19 -2.09
N TYR A 220 3.49 -25.96 -3.18
CA TYR A 220 2.77 -27.23 -3.28
C TYR A 220 3.67 -28.30 -3.92
N PRO A 221 4.53 -28.96 -3.14
CA PRO A 221 5.48 -29.95 -3.65
C PRO A 221 4.87 -31.32 -4.00
N ASP A 222 3.60 -31.54 -3.68
CA ASP A 222 2.82 -32.77 -3.91
C ASP A 222 1.81 -32.61 -5.05
#